data_AF-A0A2D5MPK5-F1
#
_entry.id   AF-A0A2D5MPK5-F1
#
_cell.length_a   1.000
_cell.length_b   1.000
_cell.length_c   1.000
_cell.angle_alpha   90.00
_cell.angle_beta   90.00
_cell.angle_gamma   90.00
#
_symmetry.space_group_name_H-M   'P 1'
#
loop_
_entity.id
_entity.type
_entity.pdbx_description
1 polymer ?
#
loop_
_entity_poly.entity_id
_entity_poly.type
_entity_poly.pdbx_seq_one_letter_code
_entity_poly.pdbx_strand_id
1 'polypeptide(L)'
;MSKKVNIKNEEWDFSVLENAPRFLIHRALQWELDREIGSGHEPFLKTSECRRALSNPDALKGTATGIVELGKSNTKTRPFEEAISFGIDWSQPRDELVRQFNNWLDAQESNGRLQAKPALGNPREAITMLCKISILRLKKAGLSQRIAAETFPRNQNYLKSLAKINWTTAAREVGKACKKRENRLKKIVQATGRKDWKRELY
;
A
#
# COMPACT_ATOMS: atom_id res chain seq x y z
N MET A 1 21.90 -27.61 -9.95
CA MET A 1 21.90 -26.42 -10.83
C MET A 1 20.88 -25.41 -10.30
N SER A 2 21.33 -24.29 -9.72
CA SER A 2 20.43 -23.24 -9.21
C SER A 2 19.67 -22.61 -10.37
N LYS A 3 18.33 -22.70 -10.35
CA LYS A 3 17.47 -21.94 -11.26
C LYS A 3 17.80 -20.46 -11.06
N LYS A 4 18.49 -19.84 -12.02
CA LYS A 4 18.64 -18.38 -12.09
C LYS A 4 17.23 -17.80 -12.22
N VAL A 5 16.67 -17.32 -11.12
CA VAL A 5 15.37 -16.63 -11.16
C VAL A 5 15.63 -15.26 -11.77
N ASN A 6 15.00 -15.01 -12.92
CA ASN A 6 15.04 -13.74 -13.63
C ASN A 6 14.19 -12.72 -12.86
N ILE A 7 14.75 -12.15 -11.80
CA ILE A 7 14.12 -11.06 -11.05
C ILE A 7 14.18 -9.77 -11.88
N LYS A 8 13.03 -9.16 -12.16
CA LYS A 8 12.95 -7.89 -12.89
C LYS A 8 13.21 -6.71 -11.96
N ASN A 9 13.68 -5.58 -12.49
CA ASN A 9 13.92 -4.36 -11.71
C ASN A 9 12.70 -3.95 -10.88
N GLU A 10 11.50 -4.02 -11.47
CA GLU A 10 10.25 -3.61 -10.82
C GLU A 10 9.92 -4.44 -9.57
N GLU A 11 10.55 -5.61 -9.38
CA GLU A 11 10.32 -6.46 -8.22
C GLU A 11 11.14 -6.05 -6.99
N TRP A 12 12.18 -5.22 -7.13
CA TRP A 12 13.08 -4.94 -6.00
C TRP A 12 13.63 -3.51 -5.99
N ASP A 13 13.64 -2.81 -7.13
CA ASP A 13 14.19 -1.47 -7.23
C ASP A 13 13.14 -0.41 -6.85
N PHE A 14 13.11 -0.03 -5.57
CA PHE A 14 12.22 1.01 -5.06
C PHE A 14 12.83 2.41 -5.07
N SER A 15 13.98 2.61 -5.75
CA SER A 15 14.65 3.92 -5.82
C SER A 15 13.75 5.04 -6.35
N VAL A 16 12.82 4.70 -7.27
CA VAL A 16 11.82 5.62 -7.82
C VAL A 16 10.90 6.21 -6.74
N LEU A 17 10.74 5.52 -5.61
CA LEU A 17 9.88 5.96 -4.50
C LEU A 17 10.61 6.85 -3.47
N GLU A 18 11.93 7.06 -3.58
CA GLU A 18 12.67 7.87 -2.60
C GLU A 18 12.17 9.32 -2.52
N ASN A 19 11.78 9.89 -3.66
CA ASN A 19 11.24 11.25 -3.78
C ASN A 19 9.72 11.28 -3.95
N ALA A 20 9.04 10.13 -3.80
CA ALA A 20 7.60 10.06 -3.99
C ALA A 20 6.83 10.71 -2.82
N PRO A 21 5.57 11.12 -3.05
CA PRO A 21 4.69 11.60 -1.98
C PRO A 21 4.54 10.56 -0.86
N ARG A 22 4.46 11.03 0.40
CA ARG A 22 4.35 10.17 1.60
C ARG A 22 3.26 9.11 1.47
N PHE A 23 2.08 9.46 0.97
CA PHE A 23 0.97 8.52 0.83
C PHE A 23 1.32 7.36 -0.12
N LEU A 24 2.05 7.65 -1.21
CA LEU A 24 2.42 6.66 -2.22
C LEU A 24 3.45 5.67 -1.68
N ILE A 25 4.42 6.17 -0.91
CA ILE A 25 5.43 5.34 -0.25
C ILE A 25 4.77 4.31 0.68
N HIS A 26 3.84 4.76 1.52
CA HIS A 26 3.14 3.87 2.45
C HIS A 26 2.21 2.90 1.73
N ARG A 27 1.58 3.33 0.63
CA ARG A 27 0.77 2.46 -0.22
C ARG A 27 1.63 1.36 -0.85
N ALA A 28 2.78 1.73 -1.40
CA ALA A 28 3.75 0.78 -1.95
C ALA A 28 4.20 -0.22 -0.87
N LEU A 29 4.53 0.24 0.34
CA LEU A 29 4.92 -0.65 1.43
C LEU A 29 3.81 -1.65 1.78
N GLN A 30 2.56 -1.21 1.91
CA GLN A 30 1.45 -2.13 2.21
C GLN A 30 1.25 -3.16 1.09
N TRP A 31 1.27 -2.70 -0.17
CA TRP A 31 1.15 -3.57 -1.35
C TRP A 31 2.24 -4.64 -1.36
N GLU A 32 3.49 -4.24 -1.14
CA GLU A 32 4.62 -5.16 -1.18
C GLU A 32 4.65 -6.12 0.02
N LEU A 33 4.22 -5.68 1.21
CA LEU A 33 4.04 -6.58 2.36
C LEU A 33 2.96 -7.64 2.09
N ASP A 34 1.84 -7.25 1.48
CA ASP A 34 0.77 -8.19 1.13
C ASP A 34 1.25 -9.19 0.07
N ARG A 35 2.12 -8.77 -0.85
CA ARG A 35 2.81 -9.68 -1.78
C ARG A 35 3.78 -10.63 -1.09
N GLU A 36 4.56 -10.16 -0.12
CA GLU A 36 5.46 -11.02 0.67
C GLU A 36 4.68 -12.08 1.47
N ILE A 37 3.46 -11.76 1.91
CA ILE A 37 2.54 -12.69 2.59
C ILE A 37 1.87 -13.67 1.59
N GLY A 38 1.96 -13.39 0.29
CA GLY A 38 1.44 -14.26 -0.76
C GLY A 38 0.07 -13.85 -1.29
N SER A 39 -0.16 -12.54 -1.47
CA SER A 39 -1.33 -12.02 -2.21
C SER A 39 -1.35 -12.47 -3.68
N GLY A 40 -0.19 -12.78 -4.28
CA GLY A 40 -0.06 -13.24 -5.67
C GLY A 40 -0.13 -12.11 -6.71
N HIS A 41 -0.23 -10.85 -6.27
CA HIS A 41 -0.34 -9.69 -7.15
C HIS A 41 0.99 -9.30 -7.82
N GLU A 42 0.89 -8.51 -8.89
CA GLU A 42 2.06 -7.94 -9.57
C GLU A 42 2.79 -6.88 -8.71
N PRO A 43 4.07 -6.59 -8.98
CA PRO A 43 4.80 -5.54 -8.27
C PRO A 43 4.11 -4.18 -8.34
N PHE A 44 4.13 -3.44 -7.24
CA PHE A 44 3.48 -2.13 -7.13
C PHE A 44 3.92 -1.17 -8.24
N LEU A 45 5.21 -1.22 -8.61
CA LEU A 45 5.77 -0.35 -9.65
C LEU A 45 5.20 -0.61 -11.06
N LYS A 46 4.59 -1.78 -11.31
CA LYS A 46 3.87 -2.05 -12.57
C LYS A 46 2.44 -1.53 -12.60
N THR A 47 1.85 -1.36 -11.42
CA THR A 47 0.45 -1.01 -11.29
C THR A 47 0.16 0.32 -11.99
N SER A 48 -1.03 0.42 -12.58
CA SER A 48 -1.53 1.68 -13.16
C SER A 48 -1.69 2.77 -12.09
N GLU A 49 -1.88 2.38 -10.83
CA GLU A 49 -1.89 3.28 -9.67
C GLU A 49 -0.54 3.99 -9.51
N CYS A 50 0.57 3.23 -9.44
CA CYS A 50 1.91 3.79 -9.31
C CYS A 50 2.28 4.66 -10.53
N ARG A 51 2.03 4.19 -11.75
CA ARG A 51 2.34 4.96 -12.97
C ARG A 51 1.63 6.31 -13.00
N ARG A 52 0.35 6.35 -12.66
CA ARG A 52 -0.45 7.59 -12.59
C ARG A 52 0.00 8.50 -11.45
N ALA A 53 0.37 7.93 -10.30
CA ALA A 53 0.88 8.67 -9.15
C ALA A 53 2.21 9.37 -9.44
N LEU A 54 3.09 8.70 -10.18
CA LEU A 54 4.41 9.20 -10.55
C LEU A 54 4.34 10.20 -11.70
N SER A 55 3.41 10.05 -12.65
CA SER A 55 3.25 10.97 -13.78
C SER A 55 2.55 12.28 -13.42
N ASN A 56 1.64 12.24 -12.43
CA ASN A 56 0.97 13.44 -11.94
C ASN A 56 0.86 13.36 -10.40
N PRO A 57 1.74 14.08 -9.66
CA PRO A 57 1.72 14.13 -8.20
C PRO A 57 0.40 14.64 -7.62
N ASP A 58 -0.35 15.44 -8.39
CA ASP A 58 -1.64 16.00 -8.01
C ASP A 58 -2.82 15.14 -8.48
N ALA A 59 -2.62 14.14 -9.35
CA ALA A 59 -3.70 13.20 -9.75
C ALA A 59 -4.21 12.36 -8.57
N LEU A 60 -3.46 12.33 -7.47
CA LEU A 60 -3.87 11.73 -6.20
C LEU A 60 -4.10 12.77 -5.09
N LYS A 61 -3.77 14.06 -5.31
CA LYS A 61 -4.20 15.17 -4.46
C LYS A 61 -5.63 15.54 -4.85
N GLY A 62 -6.59 14.93 -4.19
CA GLY A 62 -8.02 15.12 -4.48
C GLY A 62 -8.80 13.81 -4.46
N THR A 63 -8.11 12.68 -4.59
CA THR A 63 -8.61 11.40 -4.06
C THR A 63 -8.38 11.39 -2.56
N ALA A 64 -9.16 12.20 -1.84
CA ALA A 64 -9.53 11.82 -0.50
C ALA A 64 -10.09 10.40 -0.59
N THR A 65 -9.48 9.47 0.12
CA THR A 65 -10.01 8.13 0.37
C THR A 65 -11.25 8.24 1.27
N GLY A 66 -12.27 8.96 0.78
CA GLY A 66 -13.42 9.46 1.50
C GLY A 66 -14.26 10.38 0.60
N ILE A 67 -14.95 9.74 -0.36
CA ILE A 67 -16.26 10.04 -1.00
C ILE A 67 -16.58 11.50 -1.38
N VAL A 68 -16.91 11.73 -2.67
CA VAL A 68 -18.12 12.44 -3.20
C VAL A 68 -18.30 11.89 -4.64
N GLU A 69 -19.43 11.32 -5.08
CA GLU A 69 -20.61 12.05 -5.55
C GLU A 69 -21.91 11.22 -5.48
N LEU A 70 -22.97 11.92 -5.04
CA LEU A 70 -24.35 11.66 -5.42
C LEU A 70 -24.46 11.69 -6.96
N GLY A 71 -24.89 10.60 -7.56
CA GLY A 71 -25.34 10.59 -8.95
C GLY A 71 -24.73 9.47 -9.79
N LYS A 72 -25.58 8.48 -10.06
CA LYS A 72 -25.40 7.43 -11.09
C LYS A 72 -24.17 6.54 -10.92
N SER A 73 -24.46 5.38 -10.35
CA SER A 73 -23.73 4.11 -10.49
C SER A 73 -22.97 3.98 -11.82
N ASN A 74 -21.64 4.08 -11.80
CA ASN A 74 -20.79 3.22 -12.66
C ASN A 74 -19.28 3.23 -12.38
N THR A 75 -18.78 3.98 -11.40
CA THR A 75 -17.36 3.87 -11.01
C THR A 75 -17.21 2.77 -9.97
N LYS A 76 -16.71 1.60 -10.42
CA LYS A 76 -16.35 0.45 -9.57
C LYS A 76 -15.59 0.92 -8.33
N THR A 77 -16.24 0.85 -7.17
CA THR A 77 -15.61 0.99 -5.86
C THR A 77 -14.41 0.07 -5.78
N ARG A 78 -13.24 0.59 -5.39
CA ARG A 78 -12.05 -0.26 -5.29
C ARG A 78 -12.26 -1.27 -4.16
N PRO A 79 -11.69 -2.48 -4.19
CA PRO A 79 -12.09 -3.53 -3.24
C PRO A 79 -11.73 -3.22 -1.77
N PHE A 80 -10.81 -2.28 -1.54
CA PHE A 80 -10.45 -1.73 -0.22
C PHE A 80 -11.23 -0.46 0.18
N GLU A 81 -12.09 0.05 -0.69
CA GLU A 81 -12.96 1.21 -0.43
C GLU A 81 -14.33 0.66 0.02
N GLU A 82 -14.70 0.92 1.27
CA GLU A 82 -16.07 0.67 1.74
C GLU A 82 -16.96 1.77 1.16
N ALA A 83 -17.92 1.40 0.31
CA ALA A 83 -18.92 2.35 -0.16
C ALA A 83 -19.82 2.71 1.02
N ILE A 84 -19.68 3.92 1.55
CA ILE A 84 -20.54 4.39 2.63
C ILE A 84 -21.65 5.24 2.00
N SER A 85 -22.87 4.74 2.06
CA SER A 85 -24.05 5.44 1.52
C SER A 85 -24.64 6.35 2.60
N PHE A 86 -24.81 7.63 2.27
CA PHE A 86 -25.53 8.60 3.09
C PHE A 86 -26.81 9.00 2.34
N GLY A 87 -27.97 8.73 2.94
CA GLY A 87 -29.27 9.15 2.40
C GLY A 87 -29.54 10.60 2.79
N ILE A 88 -29.87 11.43 1.80
CA ILE A 88 -30.16 12.86 2.00
C ILE A 88 -31.63 13.11 1.70
N ASP A 89 -32.35 13.64 2.68
CA ASP A 89 -33.68 14.22 2.46
C ASP A 89 -33.55 15.72 2.13
N TRP A 90 -33.56 16.03 0.83
CA TRP A 90 -33.42 17.40 0.33
C TRP A 90 -34.60 18.32 0.64
N SER A 91 -35.69 17.80 1.22
CA SER A 91 -36.80 18.63 1.69
C SER A 91 -36.50 19.38 3.00
N GLN A 92 -35.41 19.04 3.67
CA GLN A 92 -35.01 19.63 4.96
C GLN A 92 -34.21 20.93 4.80
N PRO A 93 -34.30 21.86 5.77
CA PRO A 93 -33.48 23.05 5.79
C PRO A 93 -31.99 22.71 5.98
N ARG A 94 -31.11 23.62 5.53
CA ARG A 94 -29.65 23.43 5.54
C ARG A 94 -29.09 23.00 6.90
N ASP A 95 -29.56 23.61 7.98
CA ASP A 95 -29.06 23.33 9.33
C ASP A 95 -29.38 21.89 9.76
N GLU A 96 -30.54 21.39 9.34
CA GLU A 96 -30.96 20.01 9.61
C GLU A 96 -30.16 19.01 8.77
N LEU A 97 -29.83 19.35 7.52
CA LEU A 97 -28.93 18.55 6.68
C LEU A 97 -27.53 18.43 7.30
N VAL A 98 -26.99 19.54 7.80
CA VAL A 98 -25.67 19.55 8.48
C VAL A 98 -25.73 18.71 9.75
N ARG A 99 -26.80 18.81 10.54
CA ARG A 99 -27.00 18.02 11.75
C ARG A 99 -27.08 16.52 11.44
N GLN A 100 -27.85 16.12 10.43
CA GLN A 100 -27.95 14.72 10.00
C GLN A 100 -26.61 14.16 9.51
N PHE A 101 -25.85 14.97 8.78
CA PHE A 101 -24.52 14.58 8.33
C PHE A 101 -23.52 14.42 9.49
N ASN A 102 -23.51 15.34 10.45
CA ASN A 102 -22.64 15.24 11.63
C ASN A 102 -22.98 14.02 12.49
N ASN A 103 -24.27 13.78 12.76
CA ASN A 103 -24.70 12.60 13.51
C ASN A 103 -24.32 11.30 12.80
N TRP A 104 -24.39 11.29 11.46
CA TRP A 104 -23.95 10.16 10.66
C TRP A 104 -22.43 9.96 10.74
N LEU A 105 -21.63 11.04 10.69
CA LEU A 105 -20.17 10.98 10.87
C LEU A 105 -19.82 10.39 12.26
N ASP A 106 -20.42 10.90 13.32
CA ASP A 106 -20.21 10.41 14.69
C ASP A 106 -20.58 8.92 14.84
N ALA A 107 -21.67 8.50 14.18
CA ALA A 107 -22.08 7.10 14.12
C ALA A 107 -21.09 6.23 13.34
N GLN A 108 -20.47 6.74 12.26
CA GLN A 108 -19.45 5.98 11.53
C GLN A 108 -18.10 5.95 12.28
N GLU A 109 -17.74 7.00 13.02
CA GLU A 109 -16.56 7.02 13.89
C GLU A 109 -16.68 6.03 15.05
N SER A 110 -17.83 6.03 15.74
CA SER A 110 -18.10 5.09 16.84
C SER A 110 -18.17 3.63 16.39
N ASN A 111 -18.66 3.36 15.18
CA ASN A 111 -18.64 2.04 14.56
C ASN A 111 -17.24 1.64 14.01
N GLY A 112 -16.23 2.50 14.15
CA GLY A 112 -14.87 2.25 13.69
C GLY A 112 -14.69 2.21 12.17
N ARG A 113 -15.71 2.66 11.41
CA ARG A 113 -15.70 2.75 9.95
C ARG A 113 -14.98 3.99 9.45
N LEU A 114 -15.17 5.12 10.13
CA LEU A 114 -14.32 6.29 9.96
C LEU A 114 -13.10 6.14 10.90
N GLN A 115 -12.09 5.41 10.44
CA GLN A 115 -10.81 5.46 11.13
C GLN A 115 -10.10 6.76 10.75
N ALA A 116 -9.72 7.56 11.76
CA ALA A 116 -8.80 8.67 11.60
C ALA A 116 -7.65 8.22 10.70
N LYS A 117 -7.38 8.97 9.63
CA LYS A 117 -6.31 8.68 8.66
C LYS A 117 -5.10 8.21 9.46
N PRO A 118 -4.72 6.91 9.38
CA PRO A 118 -3.68 6.40 10.24
C PRO A 118 -2.49 7.33 10.04
N ALA A 119 -1.97 7.93 11.10
CA ALA A 119 -0.85 8.83 11.02
C ALA A 119 0.23 8.08 10.25
N LEU A 120 0.35 8.38 8.96
CA LEU A 120 1.24 7.67 8.06
C LEU A 120 2.58 7.75 8.74
N GLY A 121 3.27 6.65 8.99
CA GLY A 121 4.55 6.68 9.72
C GLY A 121 5.58 7.58 9.02
N ASN A 122 6.77 7.70 9.58
CA ASN A 122 7.83 8.45 8.91
C ASN A 122 8.08 7.83 7.51
N PRO A 123 7.97 8.58 6.40
CA PRO A 123 8.18 8.03 5.06
C PRO A 123 9.56 7.39 4.90
N ARG A 124 10.58 7.87 5.62
CA ARG A 124 11.93 7.29 5.62
C ARG A 124 11.96 5.88 6.18
N GLU A 125 11.16 5.59 7.22
CA GLU A 125 11.05 4.24 7.78
C GLU A 125 10.38 3.29 6.78
N ALA A 126 9.37 3.78 6.06
CA ALA A 126 8.69 3.00 5.03
C ALA A 126 9.61 2.70 3.85
N ILE A 127 10.39 3.67 3.37
CA ILE A 127 11.43 3.46 2.35
C ILE A 127 12.47 2.45 2.87
N THR A 128 12.92 2.59 4.11
CA THR A 128 13.89 1.65 4.70
C THR A 128 13.34 0.22 4.75
N MET A 129 12.05 0.06 5.03
CA MET A 129 11.40 -1.26 5.00
C MET A 129 11.29 -1.82 3.57
N LEU A 130 11.00 -0.98 2.57
CA LEU A 130 11.05 -1.35 1.16
C LEU A 130 12.46 -1.80 0.75
N CYS A 131 13.52 -1.09 1.17
CA CYS A 131 14.90 -1.51 0.97
C CYS A 131 15.19 -2.89 1.60
N LYS A 132 14.66 -3.15 2.80
CA LYS A 132 14.79 -4.47 3.45
C LYS A 132 14.09 -5.57 2.65
N ILE A 133 12.92 -5.29 2.07
CA ILE A 133 12.22 -6.21 1.16
C ILE A 133 13.07 -6.47 -0.10
N SER A 134 13.68 -5.44 -0.70
CA SER A 134 14.59 -5.59 -1.85
C SER A 134 15.72 -6.58 -1.57
N ILE A 135 16.36 -6.46 -0.39
CA ILE A 135 17.45 -7.35 0.03
C ILE A 135 16.98 -8.80 0.10
N LEU A 136 15.79 -9.05 0.65
CA LEU A 136 15.24 -10.41 0.74
C LEU A 136 14.94 -10.99 -0.63
N ARG A 137 14.38 -10.19 -1.55
CA ARG A 137 14.08 -10.63 -2.90
C ARG A 137 15.33 -10.94 -3.72
N LEU A 138 16.34 -10.07 -3.67
CA LEU A 138 17.64 -10.31 -4.31
C LEU A 138 18.29 -11.57 -3.75
N LYS A 139 18.27 -11.76 -2.42
CA LYS A 139 18.82 -12.96 -1.79
C LYS A 139 18.06 -14.22 -2.16
N LYS A 140 16.72 -14.17 -2.21
CA LYS A 140 15.85 -15.28 -2.63
C LYS A 140 16.08 -15.65 -4.11
N ALA A 141 16.41 -14.67 -4.95
CA ALA A 141 16.82 -14.88 -6.34
C ALA A 141 18.26 -15.46 -6.48
N GLY A 142 18.99 -15.65 -5.37
CA GLY A 142 20.36 -16.14 -5.38
C GLY A 142 21.40 -15.10 -5.80
N LEU A 143 21.03 -13.82 -5.82
CA LEU A 143 21.92 -12.73 -6.21
C LEU A 143 22.66 -12.22 -4.96
N SER A 144 23.97 -12.43 -4.93
CA SER A 144 24.83 -11.69 -3.99
C SER A 144 24.91 -10.23 -4.40
N GLN A 145 25.35 -9.34 -3.50
CA GLN A 145 25.46 -7.90 -3.82
C GLN A 145 26.36 -7.65 -5.04
N ARG A 146 27.47 -8.37 -5.15
CA ARG A 146 28.38 -8.29 -6.29
C ARG A 146 27.68 -8.71 -7.59
N ILE A 147 27.02 -9.87 -7.58
CA ILE A 147 26.31 -10.38 -8.76
C ILE A 147 25.15 -9.45 -9.14
N ALA A 148 24.44 -8.89 -8.16
CA ALA A 148 23.37 -7.92 -8.41
C ALA A 148 23.91 -6.63 -9.06
N ALA A 149 25.08 -6.14 -8.63
CA ALA A 149 25.71 -4.96 -9.23
C ALA A 149 26.19 -5.19 -10.67
N GLU A 150 26.67 -6.40 -10.97
CA GLU A 150 27.03 -6.83 -12.33
C GLU A 150 25.78 -7.01 -13.21
N THR A 151 24.69 -7.55 -12.65
CA THR A 151 23.43 -7.80 -13.37
C THR A 151 22.64 -6.52 -13.63
N PHE A 152 22.68 -5.54 -12.72
CA PHE A 152 21.91 -4.29 -12.77
C PHE A 152 22.82 -3.06 -12.69
N PRO A 153 23.64 -2.79 -13.73
CA PRO A 153 24.63 -1.71 -13.69
C PRO A 153 23.99 -0.31 -13.58
N ARG A 154 22.74 -0.15 -14.02
CA ARG A 154 22.00 1.12 -13.91
C ARG A 154 21.52 1.43 -12.48
N ASN A 155 21.53 0.44 -11.59
CA ASN A 155 20.97 0.52 -10.24
C ASN A 155 22.05 0.53 -9.15
N GLN A 156 23.32 0.79 -9.50
CA GLN A 156 24.45 0.70 -8.57
C GLN A 156 24.30 1.59 -7.33
N ASN A 157 23.76 2.80 -7.47
CA ASN A 157 23.58 3.70 -6.32
C ASN A 157 22.59 3.13 -5.29
N TYR A 158 21.48 2.59 -5.78
CA TYR A 158 20.50 1.92 -4.92
C TYR A 158 21.07 0.64 -4.31
N LEU A 159 21.77 -0.19 -5.08
CA LEU A 159 22.45 -1.39 -4.55
C LEU A 159 23.49 -1.07 -3.47
N LYS A 160 24.24 0.02 -3.61
CA LYS A 160 25.16 0.52 -2.59
C LYS A 160 24.44 0.96 -1.32
N SER A 161 23.24 1.54 -1.43
CA SER A 161 22.44 1.90 -0.25
C SER A 161 21.93 0.65 0.48
N LEU A 162 21.50 -0.38 -0.27
CA LEU A 162 21.10 -1.68 0.29
C LEU A 162 22.26 -2.37 1.02
N ALA A 163 23.50 -2.18 0.56
CA ALA A 163 24.67 -2.81 1.17
C ALA A 163 24.93 -2.38 2.63
N LYS A 164 24.38 -1.24 3.04
CA LYS A 164 24.48 -0.73 4.41
C LYS A 164 23.57 -1.49 5.39
N ILE A 165 22.61 -2.28 4.89
CA ILE A 165 21.63 -2.99 5.72
C ILE A 165 22.01 -4.47 5.80
N ASN A 166 22.16 -4.98 7.03
CA ASN A 166 22.41 -6.39 7.26
C ASN A 166 21.21 -7.25 6.86
N TRP A 167 21.44 -8.30 6.06
CA TRP A 167 20.38 -9.18 5.55
C TRP A 167 19.60 -9.89 6.68
N THR A 168 20.26 -10.29 7.78
CA THR A 168 19.60 -10.98 8.90
C THR A 168 18.63 -10.05 9.62
N THR A 169 19.03 -8.79 9.80
CA THR A 169 18.18 -7.74 10.36
C THR A 169 17.01 -7.46 9.44
N ALA A 170 17.25 -7.34 8.13
CA ALA A 170 16.20 -7.19 7.13
C ALA A 170 15.18 -8.34 7.20
N ALA A 171 15.65 -9.59 7.23
CA ALA A 171 14.78 -10.78 7.33
C ALA A 171 13.91 -10.76 8.60
N ARG A 172 14.52 -10.43 9.74
CA ARG A 172 13.83 -10.37 11.03
C ARG A 172 12.75 -9.29 11.03
N GLU A 173 13.08 -8.10 10.56
CA GLU A 173 12.17 -6.95 10.59
C GLU A 173 11.03 -7.07 9.59
N VAL A 174 11.33 -7.49 8.35
CA VAL A 174 10.28 -7.77 7.37
C VAL A 174 9.38 -8.89 7.87
N GLY A 175 9.94 -9.95 8.45
CA GLY A 175 9.14 -11.03 9.06
C GLY A 175 8.20 -10.53 10.16
N LYS A 176 8.66 -9.61 11.03
CA LYS A 176 7.80 -8.96 12.03
C LYS A 176 6.70 -8.11 11.37
N ALA A 177 7.04 -7.34 10.33
CA ALA A 177 6.09 -6.52 9.60
C ALA A 177 5.01 -7.37 8.90
N CYS A 178 5.40 -8.47 8.25
CA CYS A 178 4.47 -9.42 7.63
C CYS A 178 3.52 -10.01 8.67
N LYS A 179 4.03 -10.53 9.80
CA LYS A 179 3.17 -11.05 10.90
C LYS A 179 2.19 -10.00 11.43
N LYS A 180 2.64 -8.75 11.60
CA LYS A 180 1.77 -7.64 12.04
C LYS A 180 0.68 -7.36 10.99
N ARG A 181 1.04 -7.39 9.71
CA ARG A 181 0.11 -7.17 8.60
C ARG A 181 -0.90 -8.32 8.47
N GLU A 182 -0.47 -9.58 8.54
CA GLU A 182 -1.34 -10.76 8.59
C GLU A 182 -2.38 -10.65 9.71
N ASN A 183 -1.95 -10.28 10.92
CA ASN A 183 -2.86 -10.10 12.05
C ASN A 183 -3.87 -8.97 11.80
N ARG A 184 -3.45 -7.87 11.16
CA ARG A 184 -4.37 -6.80 10.76
C ARG A 184 -5.36 -7.28 9.68
N LEU A 185 -4.89 -8.01 8.68
CA LEU A 185 -5.74 -8.58 7.63
C LEU A 185 -6.77 -9.53 8.21
N LYS A 186 -6.39 -10.41 9.16
CA LYS A 186 -7.34 -11.27 9.89
C LYS A 186 -8.43 -10.48 10.60
N LYS A 187 -8.06 -9.39 11.29
CA LYS A 187 -9.03 -8.50 11.95
C LYS A 187 -9.98 -7.84 10.94
N ILE A 188 -9.46 -7.39 9.80
CA ILE A 188 -10.27 -6.79 8.73
C ILE A 188 -11.27 -7.82 8.17
N VAL A 189 -10.81 -9.04 7.88
CA VAL A 189 -11.64 -10.14 7.39
C VAL A 189 -12.77 -10.46 8.39
N GLN A 190 -12.43 -10.53 9.69
CA GLN A 190 -13.41 -10.73 10.76
C GLN A 190 -14.44 -9.60 10.86
N ALA A 191 -13.98 -8.34 10.82
CA ALA A 191 -14.86 -7.17 10.92
C ALA A 191 -15.77 -7.00 9.70
N THR A 192 -15.30 -7.38 8.52
CA THR A 192 -16.05 -7.22 7.26
C THR A 192 -16.90 -8.46 6.91
N GLY A 193 -16.78 -9.56 7.66
CA GLY A 193 -17.48 -10.82 7.38
C GLY A 193 -17.02 -11.52 6.09
N ARG A 194 -15.92 -11.07 5.49
CA ARG A 194 -15.40 -11.57 4.21
C ARG A 194 -14.64 -12.88 4.40
N LYS A 195 -14.49 -13.67 3.34
CA LYS A 195 -13.82 -14.99 3.41
C LYS A 195 -12.33 -14.94 3.05
N ASP A 196 -11.93 -14.07 2.12
CA ASP A 196 -10.54 -13.98 1.66
C ASP A 196 -10.12 -12.54 1.34
N TRP A 197 -9.15 -12.01 2.09
CA TRP A 197 -8.62 -10.66 1.88
C TRP A 197 -7.86 -10.52 0.55
N LYS A 198 -7.35 -11.62 -0.01
CA LYS A 198 -6.50 -11.58 -1.23
C LYS A 198 -7.27 -11.14 -2.47
N ARG A 199 -8.53 -11.56 -2.56
CA ARG A 199 -9.45 -11.24 -3.66
C ARG A 199 -10.29 -10.00 -3.41
N GLU A 200 -10.49 -9.65 -2.15
CA GLU A 200 -11.49 -8.64 -1.79
C GLU A 200 -10.88 -7.31 -1.34
N LEU A 201 -9.57 -7.20 -1.13
CA LEU A 201 -8.90 -5.91 -0.84
C LEU A 201 -8.17 -5.31 -2.06
N TYR A 202 -8.18 -5.99 -3.20
CA TYR A 202 -7.48 -5.63 -4.43
C TYR A 202 -8.39 -5.84 -5.63
#